data_AF-A0A2D5Z6L3-F1
#
_entry.id   AF-A0A2D5Z6L3-F1
#
_cell.length_a   1.000
_cell.length_b   1.000
_cell.length_c   1.000
_cell.angle_alpha   90.00
_cell.angle_beta   90.00
_cell.angle_gamma   90.00
#
_symmetry.space_group_name_H-M   'P 1'
#
loop_
_entity.id
_entity.type
_entity.pdbx_description
1 polymer ?
#
loop_
_entity_poly.entity_id
_entity_poly.type
_entity_poly.pdbx_seq_one_letter_code
_entity_poly.pdbx_strand_id
1 'polypeptide(L)'
;GCGPDLEADRATLLARCLARDASAEHHRISPTHDGALRDWPQRLRHWQDRLCWADLVTILWLYRALDDVALQRQLFAQADRDLVDKTTEHGGVLRREADRFAAVRHEPLFRDHDLKFVPSPKMIERLYTGFAHYHFHAQRHRNRSFAGPGDGDLRMAERLGATCIVVTFIDRDRLSVDYYAPGRIVVDLDTIRRTPLAH
;
A
#
# COMPACT_ATOMS: atom_id res chain seq x y z
N GLY A 1 -23.79 9.85 4.77
CA GLY A 1 -23.70 9.24 6.11
C GLY A 1 -22.35 8.59 6.27
N CYS A 2 -21.84 8.46 7.49
CA CYS A 2 -20.70 7.58 7.76
C CYS A 2 -21.05 6.17 7.26
N GLY A 3 -20.15 5.52 6.52
CA GLY A 3 -20.40 4.16 6.03
C GLY A 3 -20.43 3.12 7.16
N PRO A 4 -20.97 1.91 6.92
CA PRO A 4 -21.21 0.88 7.95
C PRO A 4 -19.96 0.34 8.66
N ASP A 5 -18.75 0.74 8.27
CA ASP A 5 -17.52 0.39 9.01
C ASP A 5 -17.21 1.37 10.13
N LEU A 6 -17.59 2.64 9.97
CA LEU A 6 -17.30 3.68 10.96
C LEU A 6 -18.18 3.53 12.22
N GLU A 7 -19.20 2.69 12.16
CA GLU A 7 -20.10 2.36 13.27
C GLU A 7 -19.78 0.99 13.90
N ALA A 8 -18.93 0.17 13.26
CA ALA A 8 -18.60 -1.16 13.76
C ALA A 8 -17.58 -1.09 14.89
N ASP A 9 -17.67 -1.99 15.87
CA ASP A 9 -16.65 -2.10 16.91
C ASP A 9 -15.35 -2.73 16.39
N ARG A 10 -14.29 -2.64 17.20
CA ARG A 10 -12.96 -3.18 16.84
C ARG A 10 -13.00 -4.68 16.55
N ALA A 11 -13.76 -5.46 17.32
CA ALA A 11 -13.83 -6.91 17.16
C ALA A 11 -14.46 -7.31 15.83
N THR A 12 -15.53 -6.61 15.44
CA THR A 12 -16.21 -6.78 14.15
C THR A 12 -15.31 -6.40 12.99
N LEU A 13 -14.61 -5.26 13.09
CA LEU A 13 -13.65 -4.83 12.06
C LEU A 13 -12.50 -5.84 11.90
N LEU A 14 -11.94 -6.31 13.02
CA LEU A 14 -10.87 -7.31 13.01
C LEU A 14 -11.34 -8.61 12.36
N ALA A 15 -12.54 -9.09 12.68
CA ALA A 15 -13.10 -10.30 12.07
C ALA A 15 -13.26 -10.16 10.54
N ARG A 16 -13.73 -8.99 10.07
CA ARG A 16 -13.85 -8.69 8.63
C ARG A 16 -12.48 -8.64 7.94
N CYS A 17 -11.50 -7.99 8.56
CA CYS A 17 -10.12 -7.94 8.07
C CYS A 17 -9.50 -9.34 7.97
N LEU A 18 -9.62 -10.16 9.02
CA LEU A 18 -9.08 -11.52 9.05
C LEU A 18 -9.75 -12.42 7.99
N ALA A 19 -11.06 -12.27 7.78
CA ALA A 19 -11.76 -13.01 6.74
C ALA A 19 -11.23 -12.67 5.35
N ARG A 20 -10.94 -11.39 5.08
CA ARG A 20 -10.37 -10.94 3.79
C ARG A 20 -8.88 -11.30 3.63
N ASP A 21 -8.08 -11.22 4.68
CA ASP A 21 -6.67 -11.68 4.70
C ASP A 21 -6.56 -13.18 4.38
N ALA A 22 -7.52 -13.97 4.84
CA ALA A 22 -7.55 -15.42 4.61
C ALA A 22 -7.75 -15.79 3.13
N SER A 23 -8.42 -14.95 2.33
CA SER A 23 -8.65 -15.18 0.90
C SER A 23 -7.63 -14.49 -0.02
N ALA A 24 -6.72 -13.70 0.52
CA ALA A 24 -5.75 -12.92 -0.25
C ALA A 24 -4.59 -13.79 -0.79
N GLU A 25 -4.02 -13.38 -1.93
CA GLU A 25 -2.79 -13.95 -2.49
C GLU A 25 -1.58 -13.21 -1.90
N HIS A 26 -0.81 -13.91 -1.08
CA HIS A 26 0.34 -13.36 -0.35
C HIS A 26 1.68 -13.69 -1.04
N HIS A 27 2.58 -12.70 -1.11
CA HIS A 27 3.95 -12.85 -1.56
C HIS A 27 4.93 -12.62 -0.42
N ARG A 28 5.23 -13.70 0.32
CA ARG A 28 6.31 -13.67 1.32
C ARG A 28 7.63 -13.23 0.69
N ILE A 29 8.24 -12.22 1.28
CA ILE A 29 9.52 -11.66 0.86
C ILE A 29 10.63 -12.71 1.02
N SER A 30 11.46 -12.85 -0.01
CA SER A 30 12.79 -13.49 0.06
C SER A 30 13.83 -12.41 0.38
N PRO A 31 14.91 -12.71 1.13
CA PRO A 31 15.81 -11.69 1.70
C PRO A 31 16.21 -10.59 0.69
N THR A 32 15.87 -9.33 0.99
CA THR A 32 16.41 -8.14 0.34
C THR A 32 17.75 -7.75 0.96
N HIS A 33 18.47 -6.85 0.29
CA HIS A 33 19.77 -6.31 0.71
C HIS A 33 19.76 -5.71 2.15
N ASP A 34 18.60 -5.30 2.66
CA ASP A 34 18.45 -4.64 3.96
C ASP A 34 18.16 -5.59 5.15
N GLY A 35 18.08 -6.91 4.91
CA GLY A 35 18.21 -7.98 5.91
C GLY A 35 17.09 -8.14 6.97
N ALA A 36 16.44 -7.08 7.43
CA ALA A 36 15.61 -7.08 8.64
C ALA A 36 14.15 -7.49 8.43
N LEU A 37 13.60 -7.38 7.22
CA LEU A 37 12.18 -7.69 6.93
C LEU A 37 11.86 -9.18 6.91
N ARG A 38 12.89 -10.04 6.90
CA ARG A 38 12.76 -11.50 6.76
C ARG A 38 12.00 -12.15 7.92
N ASP A 39 12.08 -11.54 9.10
CA ASP A 39 11.51 -12.06 10.34
C ASP A 39 10.19 -11.40 10.71
N TRP A 40 9.74 -10.43 9.91
CA TRP A 40 8.57 -9.67 10.27
C TRP A 40 7.34 -10.47 9.89
N PRO A 41 6.39 -10.63 10.82
CA PRO A 41 5.12 -11.21 10.45
C PRO A 41 4.45 -10.30 9.41
N GLN A 42 4.01 -10.86 8.29
CA GLN A 42 3.32 -10.12 7.23
C GLN A 42 1.82 -10.45 7.17
N ARG A 43 1.36 -11.39 8.00
CA ARG A 43 -0.05 -11.77 8.08
C ARG A 43 -0.77 -10.92 9.11
N LEU A 44 -1.98 -10.46 8.79
CA LEU A 44 -2.75 -9.57 9.65
C LEU A 44 -2.95 -10.12 11.07
N ARG A 45 -3.19 -11.44 11.19
CA ARG A 45 -3.38 -12.13 12.48
C ARG A 45 -2.24 -11.94 13.48
N HIS A 46 -1.01 -11.73 13.02
CA HIS A 46 0.13 -11.55 13.92
C HIS A 46 0.19 -10.13 14.51
N TRP A 47 -0.54 -9.19 13.91
CA TRP A 47 -0.63 -7.80 14.35
C TRP A 47 -1.93 -7.49 15.08
N GLN A 48 -2.81 -8.48 15.26
CA GLN A 48 -4.16 -8.27 15.76
C GLN A 48 -4.21 -7.51 17.08
N ASP A 49 -3.25 -7.68 17.99
CA ASP A 49 -3.23 -7.01 19.30
C ASP A 49 -2.63 -5.60 19.24
N ARG A 50 -1.98 -5.25 18.13
CA ARG A 50 -1.35 -3.95 17.90
C ARG A 50 -2.16 -3.03 16.99
N LEU A 51 -3.13 -3.58 16.25
CA LEU A 51 -4.02 -2.82 15.39
C LEU A 51 -5.14 -2.18 16.24
N CYS A 52 -5.20 -0.85 16.20
CA CYS A 52 -6.29 -0.10 16.78
C CYS A 52 -7.51 -0.10 15.85
N TRP A 53 -8.61 0.48 16.32
CA TRP A 53 -9.83 0.60 15.51
C TRP A 53 -9.59 1.33 14.18
N ALA A 54 -8.83 2.42 14.19
CA ALA A 54 -8.56 3.22 13.00
C ALA A 54 -7.71 2.46 11.98
N ASP A 55 -6.72 1.67 12.42
CA ASP A 55 -5.93 0.82 11.53
C ASP A 55 -6.82 -0.19 10.80
N LEU A 56 -7.75 -0.81 11.52
CA LEU A 56 -8.66 -1.80 10.95
C LEU A 56 -9.65 -1.19 9.96
N VAL A 57 -10.19 0.00 10.25
CA VAL A 57 -11.01 0.74 9.27
C VAL A 57 -10.21 1.02 8.01
N THR A 58 -8.97 1.51 8.15
CA THR A 58 -8.12 1.83 7.01
C THR A 58 -7.76 0.59 6.20
N ILE A 59 -7.44 -0.53 6.86
CA ILE A 59 -7.19 -1.82 6.18
C ILE A 59 -8.43 -2.30 5.43
N LEU A 60 -9.64 -2.18 6.01
CA LEU A 60 -10.87 -2.53 5.28
C LEU A 60 -11.11 -1.63 4.07
N TRP A 61 -10.83 -0.33 4.20
CA TRP A 61 -10.92 0.58 3.06
C TRP A 61 -9.91 0.23 1.99
N LEU A 62 -8.68 -0.13 2.36
CA LEU A 62 -7.66 -0.63 1.44
C LEU A 62 -8.15 -1.90 0.74
N TYR A 63 -8.69 -2.89 1.44
CA TYR A 63 -9.25 -4.09 0.80
C TYR A 63 -10.33 -3.77 -0.24
N ARG A 64 -11.27 -2.88 0.09
CA ARG A 64 -12.29 -2.43 -0.87
C ARG A 64 -11.71 -1.66 -2.04
N ALA A 65 -10.71 -0.83 -1.77
CA ALA A 65 -9.99 -0.08 -2.78
C ALA A 65 -9.28 -1.03 -3.75
N LEU A 66 -8.67 -2.11 -3.24
CA LEU A 66 -8.04 -3.14 -4.05
C LEU A 66 -9.02 -3.97 -4.87
N ASP A 67 -10.29 -4.03 -4.49
CA ASP A 67 -11.35 -4.67 -5.29
C ASP A 67 -11.92 -3.72 -6.38
N ASP A 68 -11.62 -2.41 -6.34
CA ASP A 68 -12.07 -1.42 -7.32
C ASP A 68 -11.22 -1.49 -8.61
N VAL A 69 -11.83 -1.95 -9.71
CA VAL A 69 -11.20 -2.07 -11.03
C VAL A 69 -10.64 -0.74 -11.54
N ALA A 70 -11.29 0.39 -11.25
CA ALA A 70 -10.79 1.70 -11.65
C ALA A 70 -9.50 2.06 -10.90
N LEU A 71 -9.43 1.75 -9.60
CA LEU A 71 -8.20 1.94 -8.83
C LEU A 71 -7.09 1.00 -9.28
N GLN A 72 -7.39 -0.29 -9.50
CA GLN A 72 -6.42 -1.26 -10.02
C GLN A 72 -5.78 -0.74 -11.32
N ARG A 73 -6.61 -0.26 -12.26
CA ARG A 73 -6.13 0.35 -13.52
C ARG A 73 -5.25 1.58 -13.29
N GLN A 74 -5.60 2.44 -12.34
CA GLN A 74 -4.78 3.60 -11.99
C GLN A 74 -3.42 3.19 -11.41
N LEU A 75 -3.38 2.19 -10.54
CA LEU A 75 -2.14 1.68 -9.94
C LEU A 75 -1.24 1.05 -11.00
N PHE A 76 -1.77 0.20 -11.89
CA PHE A 76 -0.99 -0.36 -13.00
C PHE A 76 -0.46 0.72 -13.95
N ALA A 77 -1.30 1.69 -14.35
CA ALA A 77 -0.87 2.77 -15.23
C ALA A 77 0.19 3.69 -14.59
N GLN A 78 0.23 3.76 -13.26
CA GLN A 78 1.28 4.47 -12.53
C GLN A 78 2.54 3.63 -12.38
N ALA A 79 2.42 2.35 -12.02
CA ALA A 79 3.53 1.41 -11.94
C ALA A 79 4.27 1.26 -13.29
N ASP A 80 3.53 1.23 -14.42
CA ASP A 80 4.11 1.19 -15.76
C ASP A 80 4.92 2.46 -16.06
N ARG A 81 4.51 3.63 -15.53
CA ARG A 81 5.27 4.89 -15.68
C ARG A 81 6.48 4.94 -14.76
N ASP A 82 6.34 4.45 -13.53
CA ASP A 82 7.43 4.30 -12.57
C ASP A 82 8.53 3.40 -13.13
N LEU A 83 8.16 2.27 -13.73
CA LEU A 83 9.10 1.34 -14.37
C LEU A 83 10.01 1.99 -15.41
N VAL A 84 9.51 2.99 -16.16
CA VAL A 84 10.28 3.68 -17.19
C VAL A 84 11.12 4.83 -16.61
N ASP A 85 10.72 5.38 -15.47
CA ASP A 85 11.36 6.54 -14.85
C ASP A 85 12.49 6.13 -13.88
N LYS A 86 13.74 6.23 -14.33
CA LYS A 86 14.91 5.79 -13.55
C LYS A 86 15.46 6.82 -12.58
N THR A 87 14.72 7.90 -12.32
CA THR A 87 15.22 9.03 -11.52
C THR A 87 14.56 9.14 -10.15
N THR A 88 13.45 8.44 -9.91
CA THR A 88 12.72 8.42 -8.63
C THR A 88 11.65 7.34 -8.67
N GLU A 89 11.27 6.84 -7.51
CA GLU A 89 9.99 6.15 -7.35
C GLU A 89 8.84 7.16 -7.45
N HIS A 90 7.67 6.69 -7.89
CA HIS A 90 6.42 7.42 -7.97
C HIS A 90 5.58 7.10 -6.73
N GLY A 91 4.76 8.07 -6.34
CA GLY A 91 3.90 7.92 -5.18
C GLY A 91 2.83 8.99 -5.12
N GLY A 92 2.02 8.92 -4.08
CA GLY A 92 0.87 9.79 -3.93
C GLY A 92 0.03 9.45 -2.73
N VAL A 93 -1.25 9.86 -2.81
CA VAL A 93 -2.24 9.67 -1.76
C VAL A 93 -3.43 8.89 -2.30
N LEU A 94 -3.85 7.85 -1.57
CA LEU A 94 -5.13 7.21 -1.78
C LEU A 94 -6.24 8.03 -1.15
N ARG A 95 -7.28 8.30 -1.96
CA ARG A 95 -8.45 9.09 -1.55
C ARG A 95 -9.72 8.33 -1.84
N ARG A 96 -10.74 8.61 -1.02
CA ARG A 96 -12.11 8.19 -1.28
C ARG A 96 -12.89 9.39 -1.80
N GLU A 97 -13.43 9.26 -3.01
CA GLU A 97 -14.26 10.26 -3.68
C GLU A 97 -15.68 9.71 -3.78
N ALA A 98 -16.54 10.08 -2.83
CA ALA A 98 -17.87 9.49 -2.64
C ALA A 98 -17.81 7.94 -2.55
N ASP A 99 -18.20 7.26 -3.62
CA ASP A 99 -18.25 5.80 -3.73
C ASP A 99 -17.08 5.20 -4.54
N ARG A 100 -16.05 6.01 -4.86
CA ARG A 100 -14.89 5.57 -5.64
C ARG A 100 -13.59 5.74 -4.87
N PHE A 101 -12.60 4.94 -5.25
CA PHE A 101 -11.23 5.10 -4.77
C PHE A 101 -10.34 5.69 -5.89
N ALA A 102 -9.41 6.55 -5.51
CA ALA A 102 -8.48 7.20 -6.43
C ALA A 102 -7.06 7.19 -5.89
N ALA A 103 -6.10 6.88 -6.77
CA ALA A 103 -4.67 7.01 -6.53
C ALA A 103 -4.17 8.33 -7.13
N VAL A 104 -4.07 9.36 -6.31
CA VAL A 104 -3.67 10.71 -6.74
C VAL A 104 -2.15 10.83 -6.64
N ARG A 105 -1.47 10.82 -7.79
CA ARG A 105 -0.01 10.99 -7.89
C ARG A 105 0.42 12.38 -7.44
N HIS A 106 1.54 12.45 -6.73
CA HIS A 106 2.20 13.69 -6.36
C HIS A 106 3.67 13.67 -6.80
N GLU A 107 4.20 14.83 -7.17
CA GLU A 107 5.63 14.97 -7.43
C GLU A 107 6.42 14.82 -6.12
N PRO A 108 7.56 14.10 -6.14
CA PRO A 108 8.43 13.98 -4.99
C PRO A 108 9.13 15.32 -4.67
N LEU A 109 9.65 15.46 -3.45
CA LEU A 109 10.38 16.67 -3.04
C LEU A 109 11.68 16.85 -3.84
N PHE A 110 12.41 15.76 -4.06
CA PHE A 110 13.61 15.72 -4.89
C PHE A 110 13.75 14.34 -5.54
N ARG A 111 14.56 14.27 -6.60
CA ARG A 111 14.81 13.07 -7.41
C ARG A 111 16.29 12.73 -7.27
N ASP A 112 16.61 11.68 -6.55
CA ASP A 112 17.99 11.29 -6.21
C ASP A 112 18.32 9.91 -6.78
N HIS A 113 17.50 8.89 -6.49
CA HIS A 113 17.59 7.57 -7.12
C HIS A 113 16.23 6.83 -7.17
N ASP A 114 16.11 5.84 -8.06
CA ASP A 114 14.92 4.98 -8.30
C ASP A 114 14.67 3.91 -7.22
N LEU A 115 15.01 4.18 -5.96
CA LEU A 115 14.78 3.25 -4.82
C LEU A 115 14.19 3.97 -3.60
N LYS A 116 13.69 5.20 -3.82
CA LYS A 116 13.13 6.01 -2.75
C LYS A 116 12.15 7.05 -3.30
N PHE A 117 10.96 7.06 -2.73
CA PHE A 117 10.06 8.21 -2.78
C PHE A 117 10.33 9.17 -1.61
N VAL A 118 10.40 10.48 -1.89
CA VAL A 118 10.47 11.51 -0.84
C VAL A 118 9.22 12.38 -0.89
N PRO A 119 8.33 12.29 0.12
CA PRO A 119 7.10 13.09 0.18
C PRO A 119 7.36 14.59 0.05
N SER A 120 6.65 15.24 -0.89
CA SER A 120 6.63 16.70 -0.97
C SER A 120 5.67 17.29 0.07
N PRO A 121 5.86 18.56 0.52
CA PRO A 121 4.95 19.23 1.44
C PRO A 121 3.49 19.18 0.97
N LYS A 122 3.26 19.39 -0.34
CA LYS A 122 1.93 19.30 -0.95
C LYS A 122 1.31 17.91 -0.84
N MET A 123 2.12 16.84 -0.89
CA MET A 123 1.64 15.48 -0.71
C MET A 123 1.28 15.22 0.76
N ILE A 124 2.10 15.69 1.70
CA ILE A 124 1.84 15.61 3.14
C ILE A 124 0.53 16.35 3.48
N GLU A 125 0.31 17.55 2.94
CA GLU A 125 -0.96 18.28 3.10
C GLU A 125 -2.17 17.47 2.61
N ARG A 126 -2.01 16.68 1.54
CA ARG A 126 -3.09 15.87 1.00
C ARG A 126 -3.42 14.65 1.85
N LEU A 127 -2.48 14.16 2.68
CA LEU A 127 -2.76 13.07 3.62
C LEU A 127 -3.85 13.42 4.63
N TYR A 128 -4.01 14.69 5.01
CA TYR A 128 -5.11 15.10 5.90
C TYR A 128 -6.52 14.81 5.33
N THR A 129 -6.64 14.60 4.03
CA THR A 129 -7.91 14.26 3.35
C THR A 129 -7.85 12.94 2.58
N GLY A 130 -6.76 12.20 2.73
CA GLY A 130 -6.56 10.85 2.20
C GLY A 130 -6.58 9.83 3.32
N PHE A 131 -6.50 8.55 2.96
CA PHE A 131 -6.47 7.47 3.96
C PHE A 131 -5.19 6.63 3.92
N ALA A 132 -4.35 6.77 2.89
CA ALA A 132 -3.03 6.17 2.86
C ALA A 132 -2.08 6.94 1.92
N HIS A 133 -0.80 7.01 2.27
CA HIS A 133 0.27 7.24 1.31
C HIS A 133 0.48 5.97 0.47
N TYR A 134 0.81 6.09 -0.80
CA TYR A 134 1.36 4.98 -1.58
C TYR A 134 2.65 5.38 -2.30
N HIS A 135 3.52 4.41 -2.50
CA HIS A 135 4.64 4.49 -3.45
C HIS A 135 4.86 3.14 -4.15
N PHE A 136 5.73 3.12 -5.16
CA PHE A 136 6.00 1.92 -5.95
C PHE A 136 7.41 1.39 -5.76
N HIS A 137 7.54 0.06 -5.74
CA HIS A 137 8.78 -0.63 -6.08
C HIS A 137 8.63 -1.24 -7.49
N ALA A 138 8.66 -0.42 -8.54
CA ALA A 138 8.40 -0.86 -9.92
C ALA A 138 9.65 -0.91 -10.81
N GLN A 139 10.86 -1.04 -10.25
CA GLN A 139 12.11 -0.97 -11.02
C GLN A 139 12.21 -2.02 -12.15
N ARG A 140 11.50 -3.15 -12.01
CA ARG A 140 11.38 -4.26 -12.97
C ARG A 140 10.07 -5.02 -12.77
N HIS A 141 9.54 -5.69 -13.80
CA HIS A 141 8.33 -6.52 -13.64
C HIS A 141 8.52 -7.70 -12.67
N ARG A 142 9.71 -8.31 -12.61
CA ARG A 142 9.98 -9.43 -11.69
C ARG A 142 10.64 -8.92 -10.42
N ASN A 143 9.88 -8.17 -9.62
CA ASN A 143 10.39 -7.50 -8.41
C ASN A 143 9.96 -8.16 -7.10
N ARG A 144 9.40 -9.38 -7.13
CA ARG A 144 8.93 -10.12 -5.94
C ARG A 144 9.92 -10.15 -4.76
N SER A 145 11.22 -10.17 -5.03
CA SER A 145 12.24 -10.13 -3.97
C SER A 145 12.17 -8.86 -3.13
N PHE A 146 11.61 -7.77 -3.66
CA PHE A 146 11.45 -6.45 -3.05
C PHE A 146 9.97 -6.11 -2.78
N ALA A 147 9.09 -7.12 -2.68
CA ALA A 147 7.75 -6.90 -2.13
C ALA A 147 7.87 -6.39 -0.69
N GLY A 148 6.91 -5.60 -0.20
CA GLY A 148 6.96 -5.00 1.13
C GLY A 148 7.91 -3.80 1.32
N PRO A 149 7.70 -3.06 2.43
CA PRO A 149 8.39 -1.80 2.70
C PRO A 149 9.83 -2.01 3.16
N GLY A 150 10.76 -1.16 2.73
CA GLY A 150 12.13 -1.08 3.27
C GLY A 150 12.20 -0.44 4.66
N ASP A 151 13.36 -0.49 5.32
CA ASP A 151 13.56 0.20 6.61
C ASP A 151 13.53 1.74 6.45
N GLY A 152 13.82 2.26 5.24
CA GLY A 152 13.57 3.65 4.88
C GLY A 152 12.09 4.04 4.96
N ASP A 153 11.22 3.21 4.41
CA ASP A 153 9.76 3.41 4.38
C ASP A 153 9.17 3.36 5.78
N LEU A 154 9.58 2.36 6.58
CA LEU A 154 9.14 2.20 7.96
C LEU A 154 9.51 3.39 8.84
N ARG A 155 10.73 3.93 8.67
CA ARG A 155 11.14 5.17 9.36
C ARG A 155 10.35 6.38 8.88
N MET A 156 9.98 6.44 7.61
CA MET A 156 9.15 7.52 7.08
C MET A 156 7.75 7.47 7.70
N ALA A 157 7.11 6.28 7.71
CA ALA A 157 5.81 6.07 8.33
C ALA A 157 5.83 6.50 9.81
N GLU A 158 6.86 6.08 10.56
CA GLU A 158 7.05 6.49 11.97
C GLU A 158 7.15 8.01 12.13
N ARG A 159 7.94 8.68 11.30
CA ARG A 159 8.14 10.14 11.37
C ARG A 159 6.90 10.93 11.01
N LEU A 160 6.12 10.46 10.04
CA LEU A 160 4.91 11.13 9.57
C LEU A 160 3.66 10.73 10.36
N GLY A 161 3.73 9.67 11.17
CA GLY A 161 2.55 9.07 11.78
C GLY A 161 1.55 8.57 10.73
N ALA A 162 2.03 8.20 9.53
CA ALA A 162 1.19 7.96 8.37
C ALA A 162 0.96 6.47 8.13
N THR A 163 -0.28 6.13 7.75
CA THR A 163 -0.58 4.86 7.11
C THR A 163 -0.11 4.89 5.66
N CYS A 164 0.59 3.84 5.25
CA CYS A 164 1.17 3.74 3.93
C CYS A 164 0.88 2.38 3.29
N ILE A 165 0.96 2.33 1.97
CA ILE A 165 1.12 1.10 1.21
C ILE A 165 2.33 1.21 0.29
N VAL A 166 2.96 0.07 0.00
CA VAL A 166 3.91 -0.04 -1.11
C VAL A 166 3.35 -1.02 -2.12
N VAL A 167 3.53 -0.70 -3.39
CA VAL A 167 3.01 -1.48 -4.50
C VAL A 167 4.16 -2.00 -5.34
N THR A 168 4.27 -3.32 -5.46
CA THR A 168 5.45 -3.97 -6.06
C THR A 168 5.05 -4.86 -7.22
N PHE A 169 5.78 -4.74 -8.33
CA PHE A 169 5.64 -5.68 -9.45
C PHE A 169 6.07 -7.10 -9.07
N ILE A 170 5.14 -8.04 -9.18
CA ILE A 170 5.42 -9.49 -9.08
C ILE A 170 5.77 -10.04 -10.47
N ASP A 171 4.95 -9.67 -11.45
CA ASP A 171 5.20 -9.83 -12.88
C ASP A 171 4.45 -8.71 -13.64
N ARG A 172 4.36 -8.79 -14.97
CA ARG A 172 3.73 -7.75 -15.80
C ARG A 172 2.25 -7.54 -15.49
N ASP A 173 1.59 -8.57 -14.98
CA ASP A 173 0.13 -8.64 -14.82
C ASP A 173 -0.30 -8.72 -13.35
N ARG A 174 0.65 -8.67 -12.41
CA ARG A 174 0.41 -8.74 -10.97
C ARG A 174 1.21 -7.71 -10.18
N LEU A 175 0.50 -6.99 -9.30
CA LEU A 175 1.07 -6.10 -8.30
C LEU A 175 0.72 -6.63 -6.90
N SER A 176 1.72 -6.79 -6.05
CA SER A 176 1.52 -7.03 -4.62
C SER A 176 1.38 -5.69 -3.92
N VAL A 177 0.52 -5.65 -2.89
CA VAL A 177 0.25 -4.45 -2.10
C VAL A 177 0.47 -4.76 -0.63
N ASP A 178 1.45 -4.10 -0.03
CA ASP A 178 1.78 -4.26 1.38
C ASP A 178 1.42 -2.99 2.15
N TYR A 179 0.61 -3.14 3.19
CA TYR A 179 0.33 -2.13 4.20
C TYR A 179 1.49 -1.99 5.17
N TYR A 180 1.80 -0.76 5.55
CA TYR A 180 2.68 -0.49 6.67
C TYR A 180 2.34 0.81 7.40
N ALA A 181 2.67 0.84 8.69
CA ALA A 181 2.27 1.92 9.59
C ALA A 181 3.28 2.09 10.75
N PRO A 182 3.16 3.17 11.55
CA PRO A 182 3.97 3.37 12.75
C PRO A 182 3.94 2.17 13.70
N GLY A 183 4.99 2.06 14.51
CA GLY A 183 5.19 0.88 15.35
C GLY A 183 5.65 -0.34 14.57
N ARG A 184 6.15 -0.14 13.34
CA ARG A 184 6.77 -1.20 12.53
C ARG A 184 5.76 -2.30 12.15
N ILE A 185 4.50 -1.93 11.92
CA ILE A 185 3.46 -2.87 11.48
C ILE A 185 3.58 -3.06 9.97
N VAL A 186 3.55 -4.31 9.49
CA VAL A 186 3.58 -4.66 8.07
C VAL A 186 2.58 -5.77 7.78
N VAL A 187 1.68 -5.57 6.82
CA VAL A 187 0.69 -6.57 6.39
C VAL A 187 0.71 -6.68 4.87
N ASP A 188 1.04 -7.87 4.36
CA ASP A 188 0.81 -8.20 2.95
C ASP A 188 -0.71 -8.29 2.74
N LEU A 189 -1.29 -7.33 2.03
CA LEU A 189 -2.73 -7.22 1.91
C LEU A 189 -3.27 -8.18 0.86
N ASP A 190 -2.79 -8.07 -0.37
CA ASP A 190 -3.22 -8.89 -1.50
C ASP A 190 -2.33 -8.69 -2.74
N THR A 191 -2.62 -9.49 -3.77
CA THR A 191 -2.10 -9.33 -5.12
C THR A 191 -3.21 -8.95 -6.09
N ILE A 192 -3.14 -7.73 -6.62
CA ILE A 192 -4.08 -7.28 -7.65
C ILE A 192 -3.61 -7.70 -9.04
N ARG A 193 -4.57 -7.97 -9.93
CA ARG A 193 -4.34 -8.43 -11.29
C ARG A 193 -4.67 -7.36 -12.30
N ARG A 194 -3.89 -7.28 -13.37
CA ARG A 194 -4.14 -6.35 -14.46
C ARG A 194 -5.47 -6.73 -15.11
N THR A 195 -6.47 -5.86 -15.02
CA THR A 195 -7.72 -6.04 -15.75
C THR A 195 -7.49 -5.74 -17.22
N PRO A 196 -7.82 -6.64 -18.15
CA PRO A 196 -7.79 -6.34 -19.57
C PRO A 196 -8.66 -5.13 -19.89
N LEU A 197 -8.27 -4.34 -20.89
CA LEU A 197 -9.19 -3.40 -21.51
C LEU A 197 -10.25 -4.22 -22.24
N ALA A 198 -11.53 -3.94 -21.99
CA ALA A 198 -12.59 -4.46 -22.84
C ALA A 198 -12.35 -3.88 -24.24
N HIS A 199 -12.24 -4.76 -25.24
CA HIS A 199 -12.11 -4.39 -26.65
C HIS A 199 -13.38 -3.73 -27.17
#